data_AF-A0A937G095-F1
#
_entry.id   AF-A0A937G095-F1
#
_cell.length_a   1.000
_cell.length_b   1.000
_cell.length_c   1.000
_cell.angle_alpha   90.00
_cell.angle_beta   90.00
_cell.angle_gamma   90.00
#
_symmetry.space_group_name_H-M   'P 1'
#
loop_
_entity.id
_entity.type
_entity.pdbx_description
1 polymer ?
#
loop_
_entity_poly.entity_id
_entity_poly.type
_entity_poly.pdbx_seq_one_letter_code
_entity_poly.pdbx_strand_id
1 'polypeptide(L)'
;MYRYLFLILQLTLSNPLFSQHEERQIKESLLNYIEGTSYNRRALIDKAFYSEANLYLENQEKGMRVVPVDTYMDWFKSNQGQFNGRVGNILSIDHFNTIATAKAEILIPAKNLRFVDMFLLKKIDNEWKIVSKSASSESSNLTEDRVLFVVSNAHFYGNSELPAGNSFSEIVIAYNTFKEAGYNVDFVSPKGGSIPIAYINTSNDMHKQYLYDLDFMYKLKHTKSPKEVLPENYKAIQYIGGGSAMFGVPENEEVQKIAMSIYEDHNGIISSVCHGTAGIVNLRTKDGEYLVKGKNVNGYPDVYERHDAEYYKEFPFNIQKTIEKHGGAFKFSPRNTEHVEIHGNLVTGQNYLSSRAVALEIIRKLKTGNVGALEE
;
A
#
# COMPACT_ATOMS: atom_id res chain seq x y z
N MET A 1 -47.05 -18.82 38.48
CA MET A 1 -47.14 -19.65 37.26
C MET A 1 -46.53 -18.85 36.12
N TYR A 2 -45.34 -19.27 35.65
CA TYR A 2 -44.64 -18.99 34.38
C TYR A 2 -45.13 -17.81 33.50
N ARG A 3 -44.29 -16.90 32.99
CA ARG A 3 -43.15 -17.16 32.09
C ARG A 3 -42.41 -15.84 31.79
N TYR A 4 -41.14 -15.73 32.14
CA TYR A 4 -40.24 -14.75 31.52
C TYR A 4 -39.70 -15.37 30.22
N LEU A 5 -40.04 -14.77 29.07
CA LEU A 5 -39.43 -15.13 27.80
C LEU A 5 -38.21 -14.22 27.60
N PHE A 6 -37.03 -14.69 28.00
CA PHE A 6 -35.76 -14.11 27.57
C PHE A 6 -35.60 -14.42 26.08
N LEU A 7 -35.85 -13.44 25.21
CA LEU A 7 -35.44 -13.52 23.82
C LEU A 7 -33.93 -13.25 23.78
N ILE A 8 -33.13 -14.30 23.74
CA ILE A 8 -31.70 -14.20 23.46
C ILE A 8 -31.59 -13.77 21.99
N LEU A 9 -31.40 -12.48 21.76
CA LEU A 9 -30.98 -11.94 20.49
C LEU A 9 -29.50 -12.30 20.31
N GLN A 10 -29.22 -13.52 19.86
CA GLN A 10 -27.92 -13.88 19.29
C GLN A 10 -27.78 -13.15 17.95
N LEU A 11 -27.47 -11.85 18.02
CA LEU A 11 -27.00 -11.09 16.88
C LEU A 11 -25.63 -11.67 16.48
N THR A 12 -25.64 -12.24 15.28
CA THR A 12 -24.55 -12.84 14.52
C THR A 12 -23.27 -11.99 14.50
N LEU A 13 -22.38 -12.21 15.48
CA LEU A 13 -20.97 -11.80 15.40
C LEU A 13 -20.16 -12.61 14.34
N SER A 14 -20.81 -13.52 13.61
CA SER A 14 -20.18 -14.40 12.61
C SER A 14 -19.96 -13.76 11.23
N ASN A 15 -20.71 -12.72 10.88
CA ASN A 15 -20.68 -12.14 9.52
C ASN A 15 -19.35 -11.47 9.11
N PRO A 16 -18.67 -10.65 9.95
CA PRO A 16 -17.43 -10.01 9.53
C PRO A 16 -16.28 -11.01 9.40
N LEU A 17 -16.19 -12.00 10.29
CA LEU A 17 -15.19 -13.08 10.21
C LEU A 17 -15.40 -13.96 8.98
N PHE A 18 -16.66 -14.27 8.65
CA PHE A 18 -17.01 -15.04 7.45
C PHE A 18 -16.66 -14.25 6.18
N SER A 19 -17.05 -12.98 6.08
CA SER A 19 -16.72 -12.14 4.92
C SER A 19 -15.21 -11.96 4.71
N GLN A 20 -14.43 -11.80 5.80
CA GLN A 20 -12.97 -11.79 5.72
C GLN A 20 -12.40 -13.13 5.26
N HIS A 21 -13.03 -14.24 5.63
CA HIS A 21 -12.60 -15.56 5.18
C HIS A 21 -12.87 -15.77 3.68
N GLU A 22 -14.06 -15.39 3.20
CA GLU A 22 -14.42 -15.46 1.78
C GLU A 22 -13.49 -14.58 0.93
N GLU A 23 -13.26 -13.33 1.35
CA GLU A 23 -12.36 -12.41 0.65
C GLU A 23 -10.94 -12.97 0.56
N ARG A 24 -10.45 -13.64 1.62
CA ARG A 24 -9.14 -14.31 1.60
C ARG A 24 -9.09 -15.43 0.56
N GLN A 25 -10.12 -16.27 0.48
CA GLN A 25 -10.17 -17.36 -0.51
C GLN A 25 -10.29 -16.83 -1.95
N ILE A 26 -11.04 -15.75 -2.16
CA ILE A 26 -11.08 -15.05 -3.45
C ILE A 26 -9.70 -14.50 -3.80
N LYS A 27 -9.04 -13.84 -2.85
CA LYS A 27 -7.67 -13.32 -3.00
C LYS A 27 -6.69 -14.44 -3.36
N GLU A 28 -6.77 -15.60 -2.71
CA GLU A 28 -5.95 -16.78 -3.03
C GLU A 28 -6.18 -17.26 -4.47
N SER A 29 -7.43 -17.30 -4.94
CA SER A 29 -7.76 -17.65 -6.34
C SER A 29 -7.14 -16.66 -7.34
N LEU A 30 -7.26 -15.35 -7.06
CA LEU A 30 -6.64 -14.31 -7.88
C LEU A 30 -5.11 -14.33 -7.84
N LEU A 31 -4.51 -14.66 -6.69
CA LEU A 31 -3.06 -14.81 -6.56
C LEU A 31 -2.56 -16.03 -7.32
N ASN A 32 -3.29 -17.15 -7.33
CA ASN A 32 -2.98 -18.29 -8.18
C ASN A 32 -2.99 -17.90 -9.67
N TYR A 33 -3.96 -17.08 -10.10
CA TYR A 33 -3.99 -16.53 -11.45
C TYR A 33 -2.77 -15.62 -11.73
N ILE A 34 -2.49 -14.66 -10.86
CA ILE A 34 -1.39 -13.71 -11.03
C ILE A 34 -0.05 -14.43 -11.05
N GLU A 35 0.25 -15.26 -10.06
CA GLU A 35 1.50 -16.00 -9.96
C GLU A 35 1.62 -17.04 -11.08
N GLY A 36 0.53 -17.76 -11.37
CA GLY A 36 0.45 -18.73 -12.45
C GLY A 36 0.81 -18.11 -13.80
N THR A 37 0.23 -16.95 -14.11
CA THR A 37 0.54 -16.26 -15.37
C THR A 37 1.87 -15.53 -15.35
N SER A 38 2.42 -15.13 -14.19
CA SER A 38 3.70 -14.42 -14.11
C SER A 38 4.91 -15.35 -14.19
N TYR A 39 4.77 -16.59 -13.70
CA TYR A 39 5.84 -17.59 -13.66
C TYR A 39 5.59 -18.79 -14.57
N ASN A 40 4.69 -18.66 -15.53
CA ASN A 40 4.28 -19.73 -16.45
C ASN A 40 3.88 -21.03 -15.73
N ARG A 41 3.23 -20.97 -14.56
CA ARG A 41 2.85 -22.17 -13.79
C ARG A 41 1.42 -22.58 -14.11
N ARG A 42 1.27 -23.48 -15.09
CA ARG A 42 -0.05 -23.92 -15.58
C ARG A 42 -0.96 -24.45 -14.46
N ALA A 43 -0.40 -25.21 -13.52
CA ALA A 43 -1.17 -25.79 -12.41
C ALA A 43 -1.82 -24.73 -11.49
N LEU A 44 -1.19 -23.56 -11.31
CA LEU A 44 -1.80 -22.48 -10.53
C LEU A 44 -2.93 -21.80 -11.32
N ILE A 45 -2.76 -21.64 -12.63
CA ILE A 45 -3.81 -21.11 -13.50
C ILE A 45 -5.02 -22.07 -13.47
N ASP A 46 -4.78 -23.36 -13.65
CA ASP A 46 -5.81 -24.40 -13.55
C ASP A 46 -6.56 -24.36 -12.21
N LYS A 47 -5.82 -24.23 -11.10
CA LYS A 47 -6.43 -24.11 -9.76
C LYS A 47 -7.31 -22.85 -9.60
N ALA A 48 -6.97 -21.76 -10.27
CA ALA A 48 -7.69 -20.49 -10.18
C ALA A 48 -9.01 -20.48 -10.96
N PHE A 49 -9.08 -21.20 -12.09
CA PHE A 49 -10.24 -21.17 -12.98
C PHE A 49 -11.18 -22.36 -12.79
N TYR A 50 -12.44 -22.14 -13.14
CA TYR A 50 -13.37 -23.24 -13.41
C TYR A 50 -13.04 -23.84 -14.78
N SER A 51 -13.14 -25.16 -14.94
CA SER A 51 -12.68 -25.87 -16.15
C SER A 51 -13.38 -25.43 -17.44
N GLU A 52 -14.62 -24.93 -17.35
CA GLU A 52 -15.39 -24.44 -18.50
C GLU A 52 -15.36 -22.90 -18.63
N ALA A 53 -14.48 -22.24 -17.88
CA ALA A 53 -14.38 -20.78 -17.92
C ALA A 53 -13.95 -20.30 -19.31
N ASN A 54 -14.46 -19.12 -19.69
CA ASN A 54 -14.10 -18.46 -20.93
C ASN A 54 -13.52 -17.08 -20.65
N LEU A 55 -12.55 -16.69 -21.48
CA LEU A 55 -12.06 -15.32 -21.58
C LEU A 55 -12.77 -14.63 -22.75
N TYR A 56 -13.21 -13.40 -22.52
CA TYR A 56 -13.84 -12.54 -23.53
C TYR A 56 -12.87 -11.39 -23.82
N LEU A 57 -12.06 -11.57 -24.86
CA LEU A 57 -10.98 -10.66 -25.23
C LEU A 57 -11.30 -9.93 -26.52
N GLU A 58 -10.65 -8.78 -26.74
CA GLU A 58 -10.81 -8.01 -27.96
C GLU A 58 -10.14 -8.70 -29.15
N ASN A 59 -10.77 -8.59 -30.33
CA ASN A 59 -10.18 -8.94 -31.61
C ASN A 59 -10.41 -7.77 -32.58
N GLN A 60 -9.31 -7.18 -33.06
CA GLN A 60 -9.31 -5.99 -33.91
C GLN A 60 -10.14 -6.14 -35.20
N GLU A 61 -10.33 -7.36 -35.70
CA GLU A 61 -11.11 -7.61 -36.93
C GLU A 61 -12.55 -8.05 -36.66
N LYS A 62 -12.81 -8.74 -35.54
CA LYS A 62 -14.09 -9.44 -35.27
C LYS A 62 -14.85 -8.90 -34.05
N GLY A 63 -14.34 -7.83 -33.43
CA GLY A 63 -14.88 -7.24 -32.20
C GLY A 63 -14.51 -8.07 -30.95
N MET A 64 -15.01 -9.30 -30.85
CA MET A 64 -14.80 -10.15 -29.68
C MET A 64 -14.27 -11.54 -30.04
N ARG A 65 -13.29 -12.01 -29.27
CA ARG A 65 -12.77 -13.37 -29.30
C ARG A 65 -13.07 -14.05 -27.96
N VAL A 66 -13.76 -15.18 -28.04
CA VAL A 66 -13.95 -16.09 -26.90
C VAL A 66 -12.79 -17.09 -26.88
N VAL A 67 -12.12 -17.20 -25.73
CA VAL A 67 -10.98 -18.11 -25.52
C VAL A 67 -11.30 -19.03 -24.34
N PRO A 68 -11.50 -20.35 -24.57
CA PRO A 68 -11.63 -21.31 -23.48
C PRO A 68 -10.39 -21.32 -22.59
N VAL A 69 -10.57 -21.55 -21.28
CA VAL A 69 -9.47 -21.52 -20.31
C VAL A 69 -8.35 -22.50 -20.67
N ASP A 70 -8.66 -23.68 -21.20
CA ASP A 70 -7.65 -24.65 -21.65
C ASP A 70 -6.73 -24.06 -22.73
N THR A 71 -7.31 -23.33 -23.68
CA THR A 71 -6.55 -22.63 -24.73
C THR A 71 -5.72 -21.49 -24.15
N TYR A 72 -6.24 -20.79 -23.14
CA TYR A 72 -5.52 -19.72 -22.45
C TYR A 72 -4.32 -20.26 -21.66
N MET A 73 -4.49 -21.38 -20.96
CA MET A 73 -3.42 -22.05 -20.20
C MET A 73 -2.26 -22.49 -21.09
N ASP A 74 -2.53 -22.87 -22.34
CA ASP A 74 -1.49 -23.24 -23.30
C ASP A 74 -0.56 -22.08 -23.68
N TRP A 75 -0.92 -20.82 -23.42
CA TRP A 75 -0.02 -19.67 -23.59
C TRP A 75 1.13 -19.69 -22.57
N PHE A 76 0.97 -20.43 -21.47
CA PHE A 76 1.91 -20.52 -20.35
C PHE A 76 2.51 -21.92 -20.19
N LYS A 77 2.45 -22.78 -21.23
CA LYS A 77 2.92 -24.17 -21.16
C LYS A 77 4.44 -24.32 -21.14
N SER A 78 5.17 -23.36 -21.71
CA SER A 78 6.64 -23.37 -21.78
C SER A 78 7.26 -22.63 -20.58
N ASN A 79 8.54 -22.88 -20.29
CA ASN A 79 9.32 -22.15 -19.29
C ASN A 79 8.69 -22.16 -17.89
N GLN A 80 8.17 -23.31 -17.45
CA GLN A 80 7.52 -23.48 -16.15
C GLN A 80 8.41 -22.97 -15.02
N GLY A 81 7.86 -22.09 -14.18
CA GLY A 81 8.53 -21.49 -13.03
C GLY A 81 9.38 -20.25 -13.34
N GLN A 82 9.64 -19.94 -14.61
CA GLN A 82 10.42 -18.74 -14.98
C GLN A 82 9.52 -17.50 -15.03
N PHE A 83 10.00 -16.40 -14.45
CA PHE A 83 9.34 -15.10 -14.55
C PHE A 83 9.30 -14.61 -15.99
N ASN A 84 8.14 -14.17 -16.48
CA ASN A 84 7.94 -13.76 -17.87
C ASN A 84 7.71 -12.25 -18.06
N GLY A 85 7.97 -11.45 -17.03
CA GLY A 85 7.84 -9.99 -17.07
C GLY A 85 6.43 -9.46 -16.79
N ARG A 86 5.47 -10.34 -16.45
CA ARG A 86 4.13 -9.92 -15.99
C ARG A 86 4.18 -9.62 -14.49
N VAL A 87 3.81 -8.41 -14.09
CA VAL A 87 3.70 -8.01 -12.69
C VAL A 87 2.24 -7.79 -12.38
N GLY A 88 1.65 -8.62 -11.51
CA GLY A 88 0.23 -8.53 -11.18
C GLY A 88 -0.06 -7.87 -9.84
N ASN A 89 -1.15 -7.09 -9.79
CA ASN A 89 -1.70 -6.51 -8.57
C ASN A 89 -3.23 -6.72 -8.53
N ILE A 90 -3.80 -7.01 -7.37
CA ILE A 90 -5.26 -6.99 -7.19
C ILE A 90 -5.69 -5.54 -7.00
N LEU A 91 -6.66 -5.07 -7.78
CA LEU A 91 -7.18 -3.70 -7.72
C LEU A 91 -8.46 -3.62 -6.88
N SER A 92 -9.31 -4.64 -6.95
CA SER A 92 -10.53 -4.70 -6.15
C SER A 92 -11.12 -6.11 -6.09
N ILE A 93 -11.82 -6.39 -5.00
CA ILE A 93 -12.66 -7.57 -4.79
C ILE A 93 -13.98 -7.08 -4.20
N ASP A 94 -15.09 -7.50 -4.79
CA ASP A 94 -16.43 -7.35 -4.25
C ASP A 94 -17.14 -8.71 -4.28
N HIS A 95 -17.84 -9.08 -3.20
CA HIS A 95 -18.48 -10.38 -3.11
C HIS A 95 -19.81 -10.32 -2.39
N PHE A 96 -20.69 -11.24 -2.78
CA PHE A 96 -21.98 -11.43 -2.15
C PHE A 96 -22.34 -12.91 -2.17
N ASN A 97 -22.44 -13.53 -0.99
CA ASN A 97 -22.69 -14.97 -0.84
C ASN A 97 -21.69 -15.81 -1.65
N THR A 98 -22.16 -16.46 -2.72
CA THR A 98 -21.39 -17.41 -3.54
C THR A 98 -20.93 -16.81 -4.88
N ILE A 99 -21.04 -15.50 -5.06
CA ILE A 99 -20.56 -14.78 -6.24
C ILE A 99 -19.59 -13.66 -5.84
N ALA A 100 -18.64 -13.37 -6.72
CA ALA A 100 -17.72 -12.25 -6.57
C ALA A 100 -17.36 -11.64 -7.92
N THR A 101 -17.03 -10.36 -7.90
CA THR A 101 -16.35 -9.68 -8.99
C THR A 101 -15.00 -9.18 -8.50
N ALA A 102 -14.02 -9.15 -9.38
CA ALA A 102 -12.70 -8.66 -9.03
C ALA A 102 -12.03 -7.99 -10.23
N LYS A 103 -11.04 -7.16 -9.92
CA LYS A 103 -10.13 -6.57 -10.90
C LYS A 103 -8.69 -6.88 -10.53
N ALA A 104 -7.87 -7.20 -11.52
CA ALA A 104 -6.43 -7.25 -11.38
C ALA A 104 -5.75 -6.39 -12.45
N GLU A 105 -4.69 -5.72 -12.06
CA GLU A 105 -3.78 -5.04 -12.97
C GLU A 105 -2.65 -6.01 -13.33
N ILE A 106 -2.30 -6.10 -14.61
CA ILE A 106 -1.10 -6.78 -15.07
C ILE A 106 -0.22 -5.80 -15.84
N LEU A 107 0.93 -5.46 -15.28
CA LEU A 107 1.94 -4.65 -15.94
C LEU A 107 2.86 -5.56 -16.76
N ILE A 108 3.25 -5.06 -17.93
CA ILE A 108 4.33 -5.62 -18.75
C ILE A 108 5.31 -4.47 -19.03
N PRO A 109 6.18 -4.11 -18.06
CA PRO A 109 7.02 -2.92 -18.13
C PRO A 109 7.88 -2.85 -19.40
N ALA A 110 8.48 -3.98 -19.80
CA ALA A 110 9.29 -4.08 -21.01
C ALA A 110 8.55 -3.72 -22.32
N LYS A 111 7.21 -3.66 -22.29
CA LYS A 111 6.37 -3.28 -23.43
C LYS A 111 5.62 -1.97 -23.21
N ASN A 112 5.79 -1.31 -22.06
CA ASN A 112 5.00 -0.14 -21.65
C ASN A 112 3.48 -0.42 -21.72
N LEU A 113 3.07 -1.62 -21.32
CA LEU A 113 1.67 -2.05 -21.37
C LEU A 113 1.14 -2.32 -19.98
N ARG A 114 -0.08 -1.87 -19.75
CA ARG A 114 -0.88 -2.19 -18.56
C ARG A 114 -2.18 -2.83 -19.03
N PHE A 115 -2.49 -3.99 -18.47
CA PHE A 115 -3.78 -4.63 -18.62
C PHE A 115 -4.61 -4.43 -17.36
N VAL A 116 -5.91 -4.22 -17.54
CA VAL A 116 -6.90 -4.38 -16.48
C VAL A 116 -7.73 -5.60 -16.81
N ASP A 117 -7.57 -6.62 -15.99
CA ASP A 117 -8.33 -7.85 -16.04
C ASP A 117 -9.54 -7.74 -15.11
N MET A 118 -10.72 -8.08 -15.62
CA MET A 118 -11.96 -8.15 -14.84
C MET A 118 -12.43 -9.58 -14.75
N PHE A 119 -12.87 -10.00 -13.57
CA PHE A 119 -13.25 -11.38 -13.28
C PHE A 119 -14.67 -11.46 -12.74
N LEU A 120 -15.39 -12.49 -13.15
CA LEU A 120 -16.53 -13.04 -12.42
C LEU A 120 -16.07 -14.33 -11.76
N LEU A 121 -16.29 -14.44 -10.46
CA LEU A 121 -15.98 -15.62 -9.68
C LEU A 121 -17.23 -16.21 -9.04
N LYS A 122 -17.20 -17.53 -8.83
CA LYS A 122 -18.25 -18.26 -8.15
C LYS A 122 -17.63 -19.22 -7.15
N LYS A 123 -18.29 -19.41 -6.01
CA LYS A 123 -17.99 -20.48 -5.07
C LYS A 123 -18.60 -21.79 -5.58
N ILE A 124 -17.76 -22.76 -5.94
CA ILE A 124 -18.13 -24.06 -6.49
C ILE A 124 -17.41 -25.11 -5.63
N ASP A 125 -18.16 -26.06 -5.08
CA ASP A 125 -17.64 -27.12 -4.19
C ASP A 125 -16.76 -26.58 -3.05
N ASN A 126 -17.20 -25.46 -2.44
CA ASN A 126 -16.50 -24.70 -1.41
C ASN A 126 -15.17 -24.03 -1.83
N GLU A 127 -14.84 -24.00 -3.11
CA GLU A 127 -13.69 -23.28 -3.66
C GLU A 127 -14.12 -22.08 -4.50
N TRP A 128 -13.38 -20.97 -4.43
CA TRP A 128 -13.60 -19.82 -5.30
C TRP A 128 -12.87 -20.01 -6.62
N LYS A 129 -13.64 -20.03 -7.72
CA LYS A 129 -13.13 -20.20 -9.08
C LYS A 129 -13.48 -19.01 -9.94
N ILE A 130 -12.54 -18.60 -10.79
CA ILE A 130 -12.80 -17.67 -11.88
C ILE A 130 -13.63 -18.40 -12.93
N VAL A 131 -14.86 -17.96 -13.16
CA VAL A 131 -15.79 -18.55 -14.15
C VAL A 131 -15.84 -17.76 -15.45
N SER A 132 -15.44 -16.50 -15.42
CA SER A 132 -15.31 -15.65 -16.61
C SER A 132 -14.27 -14.56 -16.37
N LYS A 133 -13.57 -14.17 -17.44
CA LYS A 133 -12.61 -13.09 -17.43
C LYS A 133 -12.73 -12.24 -18.69
N SER A 134 -12.56 -10.93 -18.55
CA SER A 134 -12.28 -10.03 -19.67
C SER A 134 -11.02 -9.23 -19.38
N ALA A 135 -10.47 -8.57 -20.40
CA ALA A 135 -9.31 -7.71 -20.25
C ALA A 135 -9.27 -6.64 -21.34
N SER A 136 -8.73 -5.49 -20.98
CA SER A 136 -8.30 -4.47 -21.92
C SER A 136 -6.94 -3.93 -21.50
N SER A 137 -6.23 -3.31 -22.45
CA SER A 137 -4.90 -2.75 -22.21
C SER A 137 -4.79 -1.31 -22.66
N GLU A 138 -3.90 -0.59 -21.99
CA GLU A 138 -3.47 0.74 -22.36
C GLU A 138 -1.94 0.86 -22.27
N SER A 139 -1.38 1.90 -22.89
CA SER A 139 0.01 2.27 -22.67
C SER A 139 0.21 2.73 -21.23
N SER A 140 1.30 2.32 -20.60
CA SER A 140 1.63 2.71 -19.24
C SER A 140 3.13 2.93 -19.07
N ASN A 141 3.48 3.89 -18.21
CA ASN A 141 4.84 4.15 -17.75
C ASN A 141 5.14 3.43 -16.42
N LEU A 142 4.21 2.67 -15.86
CA LEU A 142 4.42 1.95 -14.61
C LEU A 142 5.43 0.82 -14.80
N THR A 143 6.40 0.78 -13.90
CA THR A 143 7.47 -0.23 -13.84
C THR A 143 7.15 -1.26 -12.76
N GLU A 144 8.05 -2.21 -12.53
CA GLU A 144 8.02 -3.11 -11.38
C GLU A 144 8.44 -2.45 -10.07
N ASP A 145 9.09 -1.28 -10.12
CA ASP A 145 9.63 -0.60 -8.95
C ASP A 145 8.51 -0.10 -8.02
N ARG A 146 8.70 -0.33 -6.72
CA ARG A 146 7.67 -0.05 -5.70
C ARG A 146 8.18 0.84 -4.58
N VAL A 147 7.25 1.64 -4.06
CA VAL A 147 7.40 2.40 -2.82
C VAL A 147 6.36 1.92 -1.81
N LEU A 148 6.78 1.71 -0.57
CA LEU A 148 5.91 1.27 0.52
C LEU A 148 5.50 2.46 1.38
N PHE A 149 4.21 2.78 1.42
CA PHE A 149 3.67 3.80 2.31
C PHE A 149 3.27 3.18 3.65
N VAL A 150 3.82 3.71 4.74
CA VAL A 150 3.45 3.33 6.10
C VAL A 150 2.37 4.27 6.61
N VAL A 151 1.26 3.68 7.03
CA VAL A 151 0.06 4.37 7.55
C VAL A 151 -0.42 3.69 8.83
N SER A 152 -1.22 4.37 9.63
CA SER A 152 -1.71 3.87 10.93
C SER A 152 -3.16 3.40 10.87
N ASN A 153 -3.49 2.36 11.64
CA ASN A 153 -4.87 1.92 11.91
C ASN A 153 -5.52 2.69 13.09
N ALA A 154 -4.86 3.69 13.68
CA ALA A 154 -5.38 4.39 14.85
C ALA A 154 -6.51 5.37 14.48
N HIS A 155 -7.75 4.98 14.80
CA HIS A 155 -8.96 5.77 14.56
C HIS A 155 -9.16 6.92 15.55
N PHE A 156 -8.49 6.87 16.70
CA PHE A 156 -8.59 7.88 17.75
C PHE A 156 -7.21 8.30 18.24
N TYR A 157 -7.12 9.49 18.81
CA TYR A 157 -5.92 9.94 19.50
C TYR A 157 -5.84 9.22 20.86
N GLY A 158 -4.84 8.35 21.02
CA GLY A 158 -4.62 7.62 22.27
C GLY A 158 -5.84 6.80 22.68
N ASN A 159 -6.26 6.98 23.94
CA ASN A 159 -7.46 6.33 24.49
C ASN A 159 -8.69 7.25 24.48
N SER A 160 -8.60 8.42 23.83
CA SER A 160 -9.70 9.37 23.73
C SER A 160 -10.74 8.94 22.70
N GLU A 161 -11.85 9.69 22.63
CA GLU A 161 -12.86 9.57 21.56
C GLU A 161 -12.62 10.57 20.41
N LEU A 162 -11.51 11.30 20.42
CA LEU A 162 -11.20 12.28 19.37
C LEU A 162 -10.75 11.55 18.10
N PRO A 163 -11.42 11.77 16.94
CA PRO A 163 -11.07 11.08 15.71
C PRO A 163 -9.70 11.52 15.20
N ALA A 164 -8.82 10.55 15.00
CA ALA A 164 -7.54 10.72 14.31
C ALA A 164 -7.65 10.24 12.86
N GLY A 165 -6.60 10.47 12.07
CA GLY A 165 -6.54 9.95 10.72
C GLY A 165 -5.21 10.22 10.05
N ASN A 166 -4.92 9.40 9.04
CA ASN A 166 -3.79 9.60 8.15
C ASN A 166 -4.10 10.79 7.24
N SER A 167 -3.11 11.62 6.95
CA SER A 167 -3.32 12.83 6.15
C SER A 167 -3.63 12.49 4.70
N PHE A 168 -4.88 12.66 4.27
CA PHE A 168 -5.28 12.35 2.90
C PHE A 168 -4.50 13.18 1.87
N SER A 169 -4.24 14.45 2.17
CA SER A 169 -3.39 15.32 1.35
C SER A 169 -1.99 14.75 1.15
N GLU A 170 -1.33 14.31 2.23
CA GLU A 170 0.02 13.74 2.16
C GLU A 170 0.04 12.44 1.35
N ILE A 171 -0.96 11.57 1.56
CA ILE A 171 -1.12 10.34 0.78
C ILE A 171 -1.24 10.68 -0.71
N VAL A 172 -2.24 11.49 -1.11
CA VAL A 172 -2.56 11.66 -2.53
C VAL A 172 -1.48 12.44 -3.28
N ILE A 173 -0.85 13.43 -2.63
CA ILE A 173 0.26 14.19 -3.24
C ILE A 173 1.45 13.27 -3.49
N ALA A 174 1.88 12.49 -2.50
CA ALA A 174 3.01 11.58 -2.66
C ALA A 174 2.67 10.45 -3.65
N TYR A 175 1.50 9.81 -3.51
CA TYR A 175 1.02 8.75 -4.40
C TYR A 175 0.99 9.20 -5.86
N ASN A 176 0.40 10.37 -6.14
CA ASN A 176 0.32 10.91 -7.49
C ASN A 176 1.73 11.16 -8.06
N THR A 177 2.62 11.74 -7.26
CA THR A 177 4.00 12.06 -7.69
C THR A 177 4.79 10.78 -8.07
N PHE A 178 4.66 9.70 -7.29
CA PHE A 178 5.28 8.42 -7.64
C PHE A 178 4.66 7.76 -8.86
N LYS A 179 3.33 7.77 -8.96
CA LYS A 179 2.60 7.19 -10.09
C LYS A 179 2.97 7.90 -11.41
N GLU A 180 3.03 9.23 -11.42
CA GLU A 180 3.48 10.02 -12.58
C GLU A 180 4.93 9.69 -12.98
N ALA A 181 5.77 9.33 -12.00
CA ALA A 181 7.15 8.94 -12.24
C ALA A 181 7.34 7.46 -12.62
N GLY A 182 6.27 6.66 -12.70
CA GLY A 182 6.31 5.25 -13.12
C GLY A 182 6.47 4.24 -11.99
N TYR A 183 6.29 4.63 -10.73
CA TYR A 183 6.41 3.72 -9.58
C TYR A 183 5.04 3.19 -9.15
N ASN A 184 5.02 1.95 -8.67
CA ASN A 184 3.88 1.43 -7.92
C ASN A 184 3.97 1.87 -6.45
N VAL A 185 2.80 2.06 -5.84
CA VAL A 185 2.69 2.35 -4.40
C VAL A 185 1.80 1.30 -3.74
N ASP A 186 2.37 0.66 -2.71
CA ASP A 186 1.67 -0.21 -1.78
C ASP A 186 1.54 0.48 -0.43
N PHE A 187 0.58 0.04 0.37
CA PHE A 187 0.34 0.55 1.71
C PHE A 187 0.52 -0.58 2.73
N VAL A 188 1.20 -0.30 3.83
CA VAL A 188 1.28 -1.16 5.01
C VAL A 188 0.76 -0.42 6.23
N SER A 189 0.03 -1.13 7.08
CA SER A 189 -0.33 -0.66 8.41
C SER A 189 -0.04 -1.74 9.46
N PRO A 190 0.13 -1.39 10.74
CA PRO A 190 0.46 -2.35 11.80
C PRO A 190 -0.44 -3.60 11.84
N LYS A 191 -1.72 -3.46 11.50
CA LYS A 191 -2.71 -4.55 11.51
C LYS A 191 -3.13 -5.00 10.10
N GLY A 192 -2.64 -4.34 9.04
CA GLY A 192 -3.25 -4.42 7.72
C GLY A 192 -4.69 -3.89 7.70
N GLY A 193 -5.36 -4.07 6.57
CA GLY A 193 -6.78 -3.70 6.42
C GLY A 193 -7.00 -2.19 6.37
N SER A 194 -8.16 -1.74 6.86
CA SER A 194 -8.63 -0.37 6.66
C SER A 194 -7.95 0.63 7.58
N ILE A 195 -7.72 1.83 7.06
CA ILE A 195 -7.16 2.95 7.81
C ILE A 195 -8.14 4.14 7.88
N PRO A 196 -8.11 4.94 8.96
CA PRO A 196 -8.80 6.24 9.01
C PRO A 196 -8.06 7.28 8.17
N ILE A 197 -8.80 8.14 7.47
CA ILE A 197 -8.27 9.25 6.69
C ILE A 197 -8.85 10.58 7.17
N ALA A 198 -8.00 11.61 7.20
CA ALA A 198 -8.34 12.96 7.64
C ALA A 198 -7.99 14.01 6.58
N TYR A 199 -8.49 15.24 6.76
CA TYR A 199 -8.20 16.41 5.92
C TYR A 199 -8.67 16.27 4.46
N ILE A 200 -9.79 15.57 4.22
CA ILE A 200 -10.42 15.49 2.90
C ILE A 200 -11.03 16.84 2.52
N ASN A 201 -10.84 17.23 1.26
CA ASN A 201 -11.36 18.48 0.70
C ASN A 201 -11.80 18.23 -0.74
N THR A 202 -13.09 18.02 -0.97
CA THR A 202 -13.63 17.70 -2.30
C THR A 202 -13.69 18.90 -3.25
N SER A 203 -13.38 20.12 -2.78
CA SER A 203 -13.16 21.27 -3.64
C SER A 203 -11.75 21.30 -4.25
N ASN A 204 -10.81 20.50 -3.72
CA ASN A 204 -9.52 20.25 -4.35
C ASN A 204 -9.66 19.11 -5.38
N ASP A 205 -9.23 19.33 -6.62
CA ASP A 205 -9.45 18.37 -7.71
C ASP A 205 -8.69 17.06 -7.53
N MET A 206 -7.45 17.09 -7.02
CA MET A 206 -6.69 15.87 -6.73
C MET A 206 -7.36 15.06 -5.63
N HIS A 207 -7.83 15.72 -4.56
CA HIS A 207 -8.56 15.03 -3.50
C HIS A 207 -9.84 14.38 -4.04
N LYS A 208 -10.62 15.13 -4.84
CA LYS A 208 -11.86 14.64 -5.45
C LYS A 208 -11.59 13.44 -6.37
N GLN A 209 -10.56 13.53 -7.21
CA GLN A 209 -10.15 12.45 -8.11
C GLN A 209 -9.87 11.16 -7.32
N TYR A 210 -8.99 11.22 -6.31
CA TYR A 210 -8.59 10.03 -5.57
C TYR A 210 -9.65 9.53 -4.58
N LEU A 211 -10.46 10.41 -4.01
CA LEU A 211 -11.55 10.02 -3.11
C LEU A 211 -12.61 9.17 -3.83
N TYR A 212 -12.84 9.45 -5.12
CA TYR A 212 -13.81 8.72 -5.94
C TYR A 212 -13.15 7.72 -6.90
N ASP A 213 -11.85 7.49 -6.79
CA ASP A 213 -11.14 6.39 -7.45
C ASP A 213 -11.30 5.13 -6.59
N LEU A 214 -12.16 4.21 -7.06
CA LEU A 214 -12.48 2.98 -6.32
C LEU A 214 -11.27 2.06 -6.16
N ASP A 215 -10.37 2.02 -7.14
CA ASP A 215 -9.19 1.15 -7.08
C ASP A 215 -8.16 1.74 -6.08
N PHE A 216 -8.04 3.06 -6.01
CA PHE A 216 -7.23 3.73 -4.98
C PHE A 216 -7.82 3.58 -3.58
N MET A 217 -9.12 3.82 -3.41
CA MET A 217 -9.78 3.67 -2.11
C MET A 217 -9.76 2.21 -1.62
N TYR A 218 -9.78 1.23 -2.54
CA TYR A 218 -9.55 -0.16 -2.19
C TYR A 218 -8.17 -0.36 -1.54
N LYS A 219 -7.09 0.26 -2.05
CA LYS A 219 -5.76 0.18 -1.42
C LYS A 219 -5.76 0.70 0.03
N LEU A 220 -6.49 1.77 0.32
CA LEU A 220 -6.58 2.33 1.69
C LEU A 220 -7.46 1.49 2.62
N LYS A 221 -8.42 0.76 2.07
CA LYS A 221 -9.27 -0.19 2.82
C LYS A 221 -8.54 -1.53 3.05
N HIS A 222 -7.62 -1.91 2.18
CA HIS A 222 -6.96 -3.22 2.18
C HIS A 222 -5.42 -3.07 2.23
N THR A 223 -4.92 -2.27 3.17
CA THR A 223 -3.47 -2.15 3.38
C THR A 223 -2.87 -3.51 3.77
N LYS A 224 -1.62 -3.76 3.36
CA LYS A 224 -0.87 -4.96 3.74
C LYS A 224 -0.64 -4.97 5.25
N SER A 225 -0.71 -6.14 5.85
CA SER A 225 -0.08 -6.39 7.15
C SER A 225 1.44 -6.51 6.96
N PRO A 226 2.25 -6.32 8.01
CA PRO A 226 3.71 -6.44 7.89
C PRO A 226 4.15 -7.82 7.35
N LYS A 227 3.40 -8.88 7.66
CA LYS A 227 3.68 -10.26 7.20
C LYS A 227 3.51 -10.48 5.70
N GLU A 228 2.78 -9.60 5.02
CA GLU A 228 2.58 -9.65 3.57
C GLU A 228 3.62 -8.82 2.79
N VAL A 229 4.53 -8.16 3.50
CA VAL A 229 5.56 -7.31 2.91
C VAL A 229 6.85 -8.09 2.78
N LEU A 230 7.38 -8.12 1.56
CA LEU A 230 8.70 -8.62 1.23
C LEU A 230 9.60 -7.40 0.98
N PRO A 231 10.53 -7.05 1.90
CA PRO A 231 11.36 -5.85 1.82
C PRO A 231 12.09 -5.67 0.48
N GLU A 232 12.57 -6.75 -0.12
CA GLU A 232 13.32 -6.77 -1.38
C GLU A 232 12.54 -6.20 -2.58
N ASN A 233 11.21 -6.15 -2.49
CA ASN A 233 10.36 -5.62 -3.54
C ASN A 233 10.28 -4.08 -3.54
N TYR A 234 10.85 -3.40 -2.55
CA TYR A 234 10.68 -1.97 -2.34
C TYR A 234 11.98 -1.20 -2.47
N LYS A 235 11.95 -0.12 -3.27
CA LYS A 235 13.07 0.82 -3.43
C LYS A 235 13.07 1.91 -2.36
N ALA A 236 11.92 2.18 -1.77
CA ALA A 236 11.76 3.15 -0.69
C ALA A 236 10.59 2.80 0.22
N ILE A 237 10.66 3.27 1.45
CA ILE A 237 9.58 3.26 2.43
C ILE A 237 9.31 4.68 2.90
N GLN A 238 8.05 5.12 2.84
CA GLN A 238 7.64 6.47 3.21
C GLN A 238 6.60 6.43 4.34
N TYR A 239 6.94 7.04 5.46
CA TYR A 239 6.01 7.23 6.57
C TYR A 239 5.14 8.47 6.34
N ILE A 240 3.84 8.23 6.21
CA ILE A 240 2.84 9.27 6.00
C ILE A 240 2.38 9.82 7.36
N GLY A 241 2.13 11.13 7.42
CA GLY A 241 1.67 11.80 8.63
C GLY A 241 0.15 11.87 8.77
N GLY A 242 -0.30 12.93 9.46
CA GLY A 242 -1.58 12.97 10.14
C GLY A 242 -1.46 12.45 11.57
N GLY A 243 -2.38 12.86 12.44
CA GLY A 243 -2.28 12.59 13.88
C GLY A 243 -2.26 11.10 14.25
N SER A 244 -2.81 10.21 13.41
CA SER A 244 -2.79 8.77 13.65
C SER A 244 -1.38 8.16 13.55
N ALA A 245 -0.44 8.80 12.85
CA ALA A 245 0.93 8.32 12.68
C ALA A 245 1.71 8.22 14.00
N MET A 246 1.27 8.95 15.03
CA MET A 246 1.83 8.90 16.39
C MET A 246 1.53 7.59 17.13
N PHE A 247 0.59 6.78 16.64
CA PHE A 247 0.04 5.62 17.36
C PHE A 247 0.13 4.36 16.51
N GLY A 248 0.57 3.25 17.11
CA GLY A 248 0.64 1.93 16.47
C GLY A 248 1.82 1.75 15.53
N VAL A 249 2.31 2.81 14.88
CA VAL A 249 3.43 2.75 13.92
C VAL A 249 4.79 2.83 14.62
N PRO A 250 5.07 3.81 15.50
CA PRO A 250 6.40 3.98 16.10
C PRO A 250 6.91 2.81 16.93
N GLU A 251 6.01 2.02 17.51
CA GLU A 251 6.29 0.87 18.37
C GLU A 251 6.22 -0.49 17.65
N ASN A 252 5.79 -0.52 16.38
CA ASN A 252 5.61 -1.78 15.67
C ASN A 252 6.95 -2.36 15.15
N GLU A 253 7.46 -3.37 15.84
CA GLU A 253 8.73 -4.01 15.49
C GLU A 253 8.76 -4.65 14.09
N GLU A 254 7.64 -5.17 13.58
CA GLU A 254 7.59 -5.77 12.25
C GLU A 254 7.78 -4.71 11.16
N VAL A 255 7.11 -3.55 11.28
CA VAL A 255 7.30 -2.40 10.39
C VAL A 255 8.72 -1.84 10.51
N GLN A 256 9.29 -1.77 11.71
CA GLN A 256 10.67 -1.34 11.90
C GLN A 256 11.67 -2.28 11.20
N LYS A 257 11.48 -3.60 11.32
CA LYS A 257 12.30 -4.61 10.63
C LYS A 257 12.22 -4.47 9.11
N ILE A 258 11.01 -4.27 8.58
CA ILE A 258 10.80 -4.01 7.15
C ILE A 258 11.56 -2.77 6.71
N ALA A 259 11.40 -1.65 7.44
CA ALA A 259 12.04 -0.39 7.09
C ALA A 259 13.57 -0.50 7.07
N MET A 260 14.14 -1.15 8.08
CA MET A 260 15.59 -1.33 8.19
C MET A 260 16.13 -2.35 7.19
N SER A 261 15.38 -3.38 6.83
CA SER A 261 15.77 -4.30 5.75
C SER A 261 15.78 -3.60 4.39
N ILE A 262 14.75 -2.80 4.09
CA ILE A 262 14.75 -1.94 2.89
C ILE A 262 15.99 -1.05 2.87
N TYR A 263 16.33 -0.41 3.99
CA TYR A 263 17.44 0.54 4.08
C TYR A 263 18.83 -0.10 4.03
N GLU A 264 19.09 -1.14 4.84
CA GLU A 264 20.42 -1.73 5.01
C GLU A 264 20.68 -2.93 4.09
N ASP A 265 19.67 -3.76 3.81
CA ASP A 265 19.84 -4.97 2.98
C ASP A 265 19.66 -4.69 1.49
N HIS A 266 18.80 -3.72 1.17
CA HIS A 266 18.40 -3.41 -0.20
C HIS A 266 18.79 -2.00 -0.66
N ASN A 267 19.59 -1.29 0.14
CA ASN A 267 20.08 0.07 -0.12
C ASN A 267 18.96 1.05 -0.51
N GLY A 268 17.77 0.82 0.05
CA GLY A 268 16.58 1.61 -0.20
C GLY A 268 16.55 2.91 0.62
N ILE A 269 15.54 3.73 0.35
CA ILE A 269 15.38 5.04 0.97
C ILE A 269 14.31 4.97 2.07
N ILE A 270 14.63 5.46 3.27
CA ILE A 270 13.63 5.75 4.30
C ILE A 270 13.23 7.21 4.17
N SER A 271 11.93 7.48 4.16
CA SER A 271 11.42 8.84 4.19
C SER A 271 10.24 9.04 5.12
N SER A 272 10.02 10.28 5.53
CA SER A 272 8.87 10.65 6.36
C SER A 272 8.42 12.09 6.09
N VAL A 273 7.14 12.36 6.36
CA VAL A 273 6.57 13.72 6.25
C VAL A 273 5.71 14.01 7.47
N CYS A 274 5.75 15.25 7.98
CA CYS A 274 4.85 15.72 9.04
C CYS A 274 4.97 14.86 10.31
N HIS A 275 3.87 14.35 10.86
CA HIS A 275 3.84 13.39 11.96
C HIS A 275 4.32 11.99 11.57
N GLY A 276 4.49 11.68 10.28
CA GLY A 276 5.07 10.42 9.82
C GLY A 276 6.49 10.20 10.36
N THR A 277 7.20 11.28 10.70
CA THR A 277 8.51 11.22 11.37
C THR A 277 8.45 10.48 12.71
N ALA A 278 7.28 10.40 13.36
CA ALA A 278 7.05 9.54 14.51
C ALA A 278 7.45 8.08 14.25
N GLY A 279 7.19 7.57 13.05
CA GLY A 279 7.47 6.18 12.68
C GLY A 279 8.95 5.85 12.54
N ILE A 280 9.83 6.85 12.41
CA ILE A 280 11.27 6.64 12.26
C ILE A 280 12.07 6.85 13.55
N VAL A 281 11.46 7.41 14.61
CA VAL A 281 12.21 7.85 15.80
C VAL A 281 12.90 6.71 16.54
N ASN A 282 12.37 5.49 16.46
CA ASN A 282 12.88 4.30 17.14
C ASN A 282 13.66 3.35 16.22
N LEU A 283 13.82 3.68 14.93
CA LEU A 283 14.56 2.83 14.01
C LEU A 283 16.02 2.72 14.43
N ARG A 284 16.56 1.50 14.39
CA ARG A 284 17.94 1.18 14.74
C ARG A 284 18.62 0.44 13.61
N THR A 285 19.86 0.83 13.35
CA THR A 285 20.78 0.11 12.46
C THR A 285 21.15 -1.26 13.05
N LYS A 286 21.72 -2.14 12.24
CA LYS A 286 22.27 -3.44 12.69
C LYS A 286 23.28 -3.31 13.82
N ASP A 287 24.00 -2.18 13.88
CA ASP A 287 24.98 -1.88 14.93
C ASP A 287 24.32 -1.40 16.25
N GLY A 288 22.98 -1.34 16.30
CA GLY A 288 22.19 -0.97 17.48
C GLY A 288 22.00 0.53 17.68
N GLU A 289 22.70 1.35 16.90
CA GLU A 289 22.58 2.81 16.92
C GLU A 289 21.27 3.27 16.28
N TYR A 290 20.68 4.34 16.83
CA TYR A 290 19.49 4.94 16.23
C TYR A 290 19.79 5.45 14.83
N LEU A 291 18.88 5.18 13.88
CA LEU A 291 19.00 5.59 12.49
C LEU A 291 19.26 7.10 12.36
N VAL A 292 18.70 7.90 13.26
CA VAL A 292 18.73 9.36 13.24
C VAL A 292 20.01 9.95 13.86
N LYS A 293 20.84 9.14 14.53
CA LYS A 293 22.06 9.60 15.21
C LYS A 293 23.02 10.28 14.22
N GLY A 294 23.40 11.53 14.52
CA GLY A 294 24.29 12.33 13.68
C GLY A 294 23.67 12.85 12.38
N LYS A 295 22.36 12.64 12.16
CA LYS A 295 21.66 13.04 10.93
C LYS A 295 20.81 14.28 11.15
N ASN A 296 20.70 15.11 10.12
CA ASN A 296 19.66 16.14 10.09
C ASN A 296 18.32 15.47 9.76
N VAL A 297 17.30 15.81 10.53
CA VAL A 297 15.96 15.24 10.42
C VAL A 297 14.93 16.35 10.50
N ASN A 298 13.85 16.22 9.73
CA ASN A 298 12.69 17.10 9.74
C ASN A 298 11.41 16.29 10.07
N GLY A 299 10.37 16.98 10.47
CA GLY A 299 9.03 16.49 10.77
C GLY A 299 8.15 17.67 11.18
N TYR A 300 6.94 17.41 11.67
CA TYR A 300 6.12 18.50 12.20
C TYR A 300 6.76 19.05 13.49
N PRO A 301 7.19 20.33 13.54
CA PRO A 301 7.91 20.87 14.68
C PRO A 301 7.03 21.05 15.91
N ASP A 302 7.57 20.75 17.10
CA ASP A 302 6.82 20.86 18.36
C ASP A 302 6.33 22.29 18.64
N VAL A 303 7.14 23.30 18.30
CA VAL A 303 6.75 24.71 18.42
C VAL A 303 5.53 25.07 17.56
N TYR A 304 5.20 24.22 16.58
CA TYR A 304 4.03 24.39 15.74
C TYR A 304 2.82 23.57 16.17
N GLU A 305 2.96 22.73 17.18
CA GLU A 305 1.84 22.03 17.80
C GLU A 305 0.94 22.98 18.57
N ARG A 306 -0.33 22.58 18.71
CA ARG A 306 -1.27 23.27 19.59
C ARG A 306 -1.24 22.60 20.95
N HIS A 307 -0.32 23.06 21.81
CA HIS A 307 -0.12 22.48 23.15
C HIS A 307 -1.35 22.56 24.06
N ASP A 308 -2.30 23.46 23.76
CA ASP A 308 -3.58 23.60 24.45
C ASP A 308 -4.67 22.64 23.96
N ALA A 309 -4.49 22.04 22.77
CA ALA A 309 -5.50 21.19 22.17
C ALA A 309 -5.54 19.80 22.81
N GLU A 310 -6.75 19.24 22.95
CA GLU A 310 -6.96 17.94 23.58
C GLU A 310 -6.19 16.81 22.87
N TYR A 311 -6.09 16.84 21.53
CA TYR A 311 -5.34 15.81 20.79
C TYR A 311 -3.85 15.76 21.18
N TYR A 312 -3.25 16.91 21.53
CA TYR A 312 -1.83 16.99 21.85
C TYR A 312 -1.52 16.31 23.18
N LYS A 313 -2.46 16.37 24.14
CA LYS A 313 -2.33 15.71 25.45
C LYS A 313 -2.31 14.18 25.34
N GLU A 314 -2.87 13.63 24.27
CA GLU A 314 -2.87 12.19 23.98
C GLU A 314 -1.60 11.71 23.28
N PHE A 315 -0.72 12.60 22.81
CA PHE A 315 0.50 12.18 22.12
C PHE A 315 1.43 11.37 23.05
N PRO A 316 1.88 10.18 22.63
CA PRO A 316 2.67 9.29 23.49
C PRO A 316 4.09 9.82 23.71
N PHE A 317 4.58 10.68 22.82
CA PHE A 317 5.87 11.34 22.92
C PHE A 317 5.93 12.58 22.03
N ASN A 318 7.00 13.36 22.18
CA ASN A 318 7.29 14.52 21.35
C ASN A 318 8.35 14.13 20.30
N ILE A 319 8.01 14.26 19.00
CA ILE A 319 8.86 13.82 17.89
C ILE A 319 10.23 14.51 17.96
N GLN A 320 10.25 15.84 18.00
CA GLN A 320 11.49 16.63 18.00
C GLN A 320 12.41 16.25 19.15
N LYS A 321 11.89 16.25 20.39
CA LYS A 321 12.68 15.88 21.58
C LYS A 321 13.21 14.45 21.50
N THR A 322 12.44 13.54 20.90
CA THR A 322 12.87 12.14 20.76
C THR A 322 13.98 12.00 19.73
N ILE A 323 13.89 12.68 18.60
CA ILE A 323 14.95 12.75 17.59
C ILE A 323 16.25 13.29 18.22
N GLU A 324 16.16 14.42 18.93
CA GLU A 324 17.30 15.05 19.60
C GLU A 324 17.90 14.15 20.69
N LYS A 325 17.06 13.48 21.48
CA LYS A 325 17.49 12.49 22.48
C LYS A 325 18.24 11.31 21.85
N HIS A 326 17.86 10.90 20.64
CA HIS A 326 18.51 9.83 19.89
C HIS A 326 19.73 10.32 19.08
N GLY A 327 20.17 11.56 19.30
CA GLY A 327 21.38 12.13 18.70
C GLY A 327 21.18 12.69 17.30
N GLY A 328 19.93 12.81 16.82
CA GLY A 328 19.61 13.50 15.57
C GLY A 328 19.51 15.02 15.75
N ALA A 329 19.72 15.76 14.68
CA ALA A 329 19.57 17.21 14.65
C ALA A 329 18.25 17.58 13.98
N PHE A 330 17.25 17.99 14.77
CA PHE A 330 15.96 18.40 14.24
C PHE A 330 16.05 19.79 13.59
N LYS A 331 15.77 19.89 12.30
CA LYS A 331 15.82 21.13 11.51
C LYS A 331 14.44 21.42 10.93
N PHE A 332 14.02 22.69 10.98
CA PHE A 332 12.73 23.11 10.45
C PHE A 332 12.76 24.57 9.99
N SER A 333 11.83 24.91 9.09
CA SER A 333 11.57 26.24 8.53
C SER A 333 10.29 26.84 9.12
N PRO A 334 9.99 28.12 8.87
CA PRO A 334 8.72 28.74 9.26
C PRO A 334 7.49 27.86 8.96
N ARG A 335 6.44 28.02 9.78
CA ARG A 335 5.17 27.30 9.63
C ARG A 335 4.61 27.47 8.21
N ASN A 336 3.98 26.43 7.67
CA ASN A 336 3.34 26.41 6.35
C ASN A 336 4.29 26.71 5.19
N THR A 337 5.54 26.26 5.30
CA THR A 337 6.51 26.28 4.20
C THR A 337 6.94 24.86 3.85
N GLU A 338 7.33 24.67 2.59
CA GLU A 338 8.03 23.46 2.14
C GLU A 338 9.43 23.41 2.77
N HIS A 339 9.82 22.28 3.35
CA HIS A 339 11.18 22.02 3.84
C HIS A 339 11.46 20.52 3.78
N VAL A 340 12.58 20.15 3.15
CA VAL A 340 13.11 18.77 3.13
C VAL A 340 14.53 18.72 3.68
N GLU A 341 14.79 17.81 4.62
CA GLU A 341 16.14 17.46 5.08
C GLU A 341 16.56 16.12 4.45
N ILE A 342 17.79 16.09 3.94
CA ILE A 342 18.36 14.93 3.23
C ILE A 342 19.67 14.55 3.89
N HIS A 343 19.78 13.30 4.33
CA HIS A 343 21.03 12.74 4.84
C HIS A 343 21.23 11.32 4.32
N GLY A 344 22.07 11.16 3.30
CA GLY A 344 22.25 9.87 2.62
C GLY A 344 20.93 9.38 2.03
N ASN A 345 20.49 8.18 2.44
CA ASN A 345 19.21 7.57 2.06
C ASN A 345 18.07 7.85 3.08
N LEU A 346 18.22 8.85 3.94
CA LEU A 346 17.14 9.36 4.79
C LEU A 346 16.63 10.70 4.24
N VAL A 347 15.34 10.79 3.91
CA VAL A 347 14.69 11.99 3.35
C VAL A 347 13.47 12.37 4.18
N THR A 348 13.46 13.53 4.82
CA THR A 348 12.38 13.88 5.77
C THR A 348 11.80 15.27 5.49
N GLY A 349 10.49 15.43 5.65
CA GLY A 349 9.75 16.64 5.30
C GLY A 349 8.85 17.17 6.41
N GLN A 350 8.63 18.49 6.41
CA GLN A 350 8.02 19.19 7.55
C GLN A 350 6.51 19.01 7.69
N ASN A 351 5.78 19.05 6.59
CA ASN A 351 4.32 19.11 6.57
C ASN A 351 3.80 18.69 5.20
N TYR A 352 2.48 18.71 5.01
CA TYR A 352 1.85 18.28 3.76
C TYR A 352 2.37 18.99 2.49
N LEU A 353 2.81 20.26 2.57
CA LEU A 353 3.40 20.98 1.44
C LEU A 353 4.72 20.35 0.99
N SER A 354 5.42 19.68 1.90
CA SER A 354 6.69 19.00 1.62
C SER A 354 6.52 17.62 0.99
N SER A 355 5.29 17.07 0.90
CA SER A 355 5.04 15.71 0.42
C SER A 355 5.56 15.48 -1.00
N ARG A 356 5.32 16.46 -1.90
CA ARG A 356 5.78 16.39 -3.28
C ARG A 356 7.31 16.48 -3.36
N ALA A 357 7.93 17.41 -2.64
CA ALA A 357 9.37 17.58 -2.63
C ALA A 357 10.10 16.34 -2.09
N VAL A 358 9.58 15.73 -1.01
CA VAL A 358 10.11 14.45 -0.50
C VAL A 358 10.01 13.35 -1.55
N ALA A 359 8.84 13.18 -2.20
CA ALA A 359 8.67 12.18 -3.25
C ALA A 359 9.62 12.41 -4.45
N LEU A 360 9.76 13.66 -4.90
CA LEU A 360 10.68 14.03 -5.99
C LEU A 360 12.14 13.75 -5.66
N GLU A 361 12.57 13.99 -4.42
CA GLU A 361 13.95 13.70 -4.00
C GLU A 361 14.22 12.19 -3.97
N ILE A 362 13.26 11.38 -3.52
CA ILE A 362 13.34 9.92 -3.59
C ILE A 362 13.49 9.48 -5.06
N ILE A 363 12.61 9.97 -5.95
CA ILE A 363 12.66 9.66 -7.38
C ILE A 363 14.01 10.04 -7.99
N ARG A 364 14.56 11.22 -7.63
CA ARG A 364 15.86 11.69 -8.10
C ARG A 364 16.99 10.75 -7.67
N LYS A 365 16.99 10.31 -6.41
CA LYS A 365 17.98 9.36 -5.88
C LYS A 365 17.89 8.00 -6.57
N LEU A 366 16.69 7.46 -6.75
CA LEU A 366 16.49 6.18 -7.44
C LEU A 366 16.96 6.22 -8.90
N LYS A 367 16.69 7.33 -9.61
CA LYS A 367 17.17 7.51 -11.00
C LYS A 367 18.68 7.66 -11.11
N THR A 368 19.32 8.34 -10.16
CA THR A 368 20.78 8.56 -10.17
C THR A 368 21.55 7.31 -9.74
N GLY A 369 21.02 6.51 -8.81
CA GLY A 369 21.60 5.23 -8.42
C GLY A 369 21.66 4.22 -9.58
N ASN A 370 20.70 4.26 -10.51
CA ASN A 370 20.67 3.38 -11.67
C ASN A 370 21.72 3.74 -12.75
N VAL A 371 22.27 4.96 -12.74
CA VAL A 371 23.31 5.36 -13.71
C VAL A 371 24.68 4.81 -13.32
N GLY A 372 24.99 4.73 -12.01
CA GLY A 372 26.27 4.16 -11.53
C GLY A 372 26.39 2.64 -11.68
N ALA A 373 25.27 1.92 -11.75
CA ALA A 373 25.26 0.45 -11.91
C ALA A 373 25.38 -0.02 -13.38
N LEU A 374 25.43 0.91 -14.34
CA LEU A 374 25.65 0.62 -15.77
C LEU A 374 27.09 0.93 -16.23
N GLU A 375 27.93 1.45 -15.32
CA GLU A 375 29.35 1.77 -15.57
C GLU A 375 30.33 0.78 -14.91
N GLU A 376 29.83 -0.26 -14.24
CA GLU A 376 30.58 -1.45 -13.80
C GLU A 376 30.13 -2.70 -14.58
#